data_AF-A0A968F7C4-F1
#
_entry.id   AF-A0A968F7C4-F1
#
_cell.length_a   1.000
_cell.length_b   1.000
_cell.length_c   1.000
_cell.angle_alpha   90.00
_cell.angle_beta   90.00
_cell.angle_gamma   90.00
#
_symmetry.space_group_name_H-M   'P 1'
#
loop_
_entity.id
_entity.type
_entity.pdbx_description
1 polymer ?
#
loop_
_entity_poly.entity_id
_entity_poly.type
_entity_poly.pdbx_seq_one_letter_code
_entity_poly.pdbx_strand_id
1 'polypeptide(L)'
;NLAVNASITLERPLIIKGEPGTGKTMLAFEVADALGKDLITWHVKSSTTAQQGLYEYDAVSRLRDSQLGDERVSNISNYIEKGKLWDAFESKKQVVLLIDEIDKADIEFPNDLL
;
A
#
# COMPACT_ATOMS: atom_id res chain seq x y z
N ASN A 1 -10.67 -16.74 -13.49
CA ASN A 1 -10.66 -15.83 -14.67
C ASN A 1 -11.82 -14.85 -14.72
N LEU A 2 -13.09 -15.24 -14.56
CA LEU A 2 -14.22 -14.29 -14.63
C LEU A 2 -14.12 -13.12 -13.63
N ALA A 3 -13.85 -13.39 -12.34
CA ALA A 3 -13.78 -12.35 -11.31
C ALA A 3 -12.64 -11.35 -11.54
N VAL A 4 -11.46 -11.83 -11.92
CA VAL A 4 -10.30 -10.99 -12.27
C VAL A 4 -10.59 -10.13 -13.50
N ASN A 5 -11.15 -10.71 -14.56
CA ASN A 5 -11.47 -9.95 -15.76
C ASN A 5 -12.57 -8.92 -15.49
N ALA A 6 -13.57 -9.27 -14.67
CA ALA A 6 -14.61 -8.34 -14.25
C ALA A 6 -14.04 -7.19 -13.41
N SER A 7 -13.15 -7.46 -12.45
CA SER A 7 -12.55 -6.39 -11.62
C SER A 7 -11.69 -5.44 -12.46
N ILE A 8 -10.94 -5.97 -13.43
CA ILE A 8 -10.14 -5.16 -14.37
C ILE A 8 -11.08 -4.31 -15.25
N THR A 9 -12.12 -4.90 -15.83
CA THR A 9 -13.05 -4.20 -16.73
C THR A 9 -13.84 -3.11 -16.01
N LEU A 10 -14.18 -3.33 -14.75
CA LEU A 10 -14.94 -2.39 -13.93
C LEU A 10 -14.04 -1.40 -13.18
N GLU A 11 -12.72 -1.54 -13.27
CA GLU A 11 -11.73 -0.79 -12.50
C GLU A 11 -12.04 -0.78 -10.99
N ARG A 12 -12.50 -1.94 -10.49
CA ARG A 12 -12.84 -2.13 -9.06
C ARG A 12 -11.79 -3.01 -8.38
N PRO A 13 -11.46 -2.76 -7.10
CA PRO A 13 -10.63 -3.66 -6.32
C PRO A 13 -11.23 -5.08 -6.28
N LEU A 14 -10.36 -6.10 -6.30
CA LEU A 14 -10.74 -7.49 -6.16
C LEU A 14 -10.34 -8.00 -4.77
N ILE A 15 -11.33 -8.38 -3.95
CA ILE A 15 -11.08 -9.05 -2.67
C ILE A 15 -11.04 -10.55 -2.90
N ILE A 16 -9.93 -11.18 -2.52
CA ILE A 16 -9.73 -12.64 -2.65
C ILE A 16 -9.74 -13.26 -1.26
N LYS A 17 -10.60 -14.26 -1.05
CA LYS A 17 -10.68 -15.05 0.19
C LYS A 17 -10.42 -16.53 -0.10
N GLY A 18 -9.89 -17.25 0.87
CA GLY A 18 -9.64 -18.68 0.77
C GLY A 18 -8.65 -19.16 1.84
N GLU A 19 -8.54 -20.48 2.01
CA GLU A 19 -7.63 -21.10 2.99
C GLU A 19 -6.16 -20.69 2.77
N PRO A 20 -5.32 -20.70 3.82
CA PRO A 20 -3.88 -20.54 3.69
C PRO A 20 -3.29 -21.52 2.66
N GLY A 21 -2.32 -21.06 1.86
CA GLY A 21 -1.65 -21.90 0.85
C GLY A 21 -2.42 -22.12 -0.46
N THR A 22 -3.59 -21.51 -0.65
CA THR A 22 -4.39 -21.64 -1.89
C THR A 22 -3.90 -20.78 -3.08
N GLY A 23 -2.73 -20.15 -2.96
CA GLY A 23 -2.11 -19.39 -4.05
C GLY A 23 -2.67 -17.97 -4.27
N LYS A 24 -3.34 -17.36 -3.28
CA LYS A 24 -3.90 -15.99 -3.37
C LYS A 24 -2.84 -14.95 -3.75
N THR A 25 -1.70 -14.96 -3.06
CA THR A 25 -0.57 -14.08 -3.36
C THR A 25 -0.05 -14.36 -4.77
N MET A 26 0.13 -15.64 -5.13
CA MET A 26 0.59 -16.05 -6.47
C MET A 26 -0.34 -15.54 -7.58
N LEU A 27 -1.65 -15.54 -7.36
CA LEU A 27 -2.61 -15.00 -8.33
C LEU A 27 -2.32 -13.52 -8.65
N ALA A 28 -1.94 -12.70 -7.67
CA ALA A 28 -1.61 -11.29 -7.92
C ALA A 28 -0.32 -11.14 -8.75
N PHE A 29 0.69 -11.99 -8.51
CA PHE A 29 1.90 -12.04 -9.33
C PHE A 29 1.58 -12.42 -10.78
N GLU A 30 0.81 -13.49 -11.00
CA GLU A 30 0.41 -13.94 -12.34
C GLU A 30 -0.45 -12.89 -13.06
N VAL A 31 -1.34 -12.19 -12.34
CA VAL A 31 -2.14 -11.11 -12.92
C VAL A 31 -1.27 -9.92 -13.32
N ALA A 32 -0.29 -9.53 -12.50
CA ALA A 32 0.63 -8.45 -12.84
C ALA A 32 1.46 -8.79 -14.08
N ASP A 33 2.01 -10.01 -14.14
CA ASP A 33 2.79 -10.51 -15.28
C ASP A 33 1.94 -10.57 -16.56
N ALA A 34 0.74 -11.15 -16.49
CA ALA A 34 -0.18 -11.25 -17.63
C ALA A 34 -0.62 -9.87 -18.17
N LEU A 35 -0.65 -8.85 -17.31
CA LEU A 35 -0.96 -7.46 -17.69
C LEU A 35 0.28 -6.65 -18.08
N GLY A 36 1.49 -7.18 -17.91
CA GLY A 36 2.74 -6.45 -18.12
C GLY A 36 2.88 -5.23 -17.18
N LYS A 37 2.37 -5.34 -15.96
CA LYS A 37 2.34 -4.25 -14.96
C LYS A 37 3.30 -4.54 -13.82
N ASP A 38 3.87 -3.49 -13.25
CA ASP A 38 4.66 -3.62 -12.03
C ASP A 38 3.75 -4.02 -10.86
N LEU A 39 4.25 -4.91 -9.99
CA LEU A 39 3.58 -5.34 -8.77
C LEU A 39 4.18 -4.62 -7.56
N ILE A 40 3.33 -3.95 -6.80
CA ILE A 40 3.67 -3.41 -5.48
C ILE A 40 3.00 -4.30 -4.43
N THR A 41 3.78 -4.78 -3.47
CA THR A 41 3.28 -5.60 -2.37
C THR A 41 3.30 -4.83 -1.06
N TRP A 42 2.17 -4.80 -0.37
CA TRP A 42 2.03 -4.28 0.98
C TRP A 42 1.50 -5.37 1.89
N HIS A 43 2.35 -5.83 2.81
CA HIS A 43 1.99 -6.85 3.78
C HIS A 43 1.45 -6.18 5.06
N VAL A 44 0.19 -6.45 5.37
CA VAL A 44 -0.52 -5.85 6.51
C VAL A 44 -0.23 -6.65 7.78
N LYS A 45 -0.02 -5.94 8.89
CA LYS A 45 0.12 -6.49 10.24
C LYS A 45 -1.02 -5.97 11.12
N SER A 46 -1.18 -6.54 12.31
CA SER A 46 -2.19 -6.09 13.28
C SER A 46 -2.00 -4.67 13.78
N SER A 47 -0.80 -4.12 13.66
CA SER A 47 -0.48 -2.73 14.00
C SER A 47 -0.54 -1.79 12.79
N THR A 48 -0.84 -2.29 11.60
CA THR A 48 -0.83 -1.49 10.38
C THR A 48 -2.11 -0.65 10.29
N THR A 49 -1.94 0.64 9.99
CA THR A 49 -3.04 1.59 9.76
C THR A 49 -3.09 2.00 8.28
N ALA A 50 -4.25 2.41 7.78
CA ALA A 50 -4.38 2.85 6.39
C ALA A 50 -3.48 4.07 6.09
N GLN A 51 -3.31 4.94 7.08
CA GLN A 51 -2.40 6.10 7.03
C GLN A 51 -0.97 5.68 6.66
N GLN A 52 -0.44 4.59 7.21
CA GLN A 52 0.90 4.09 6.87
C GLN A 52 1.01 3.60 5.42
N GLY A 53 -0.11 3.24 4.80
CA GLY A 53 -0.17 2.99 3.36
C GLY A 53 0.11 4.24 2.54
N LEU A 54 -0.30 5.41 3.02
CA LEU A 54 -0.06 6.69 2.38
C LEU A 54 1.31 7.24 2.76
N TYR A 55 1.53 7.53 4.03
CA TYR A 55 2.81 8.04 4.52
C TYR A 55 2.97 7.90 6.02
N GLU A 56 4.23 7.85 6.45
CA GLU A 56 4.65 8.05 7.84
C GLU A 56 5.35 9.40 7.99
N TYR A 57 5.17 10.01 9.17
CA TYR A 57 5.81 11.27 9.51
C TYR A 57 6.86 11.04 10.60
N ASP A 58 8.12 11.25 10.27
CA ASP A 58 9.25 11.11 11.19
C ASP A 58 9.38 12.35 12.10
N ALA A 59 8.49 12.40 13.08
CA ALA A 59 8.50 13.44 14.10
C ALA A 59 9.78 13.44 14.95
N VAL A 60 10.44 12.28 15.09
CA VAL A 60 11.64 12.13 15.94
C VAL A 60 12.84 12.79 15.28
N SER A 61 13.10 12.48 14.02
CA SER A 61 14.18 13.13 13.25
C SER A 61 13.93 14.62 13.13
N ARG A 62 12.68 15.04 12.88
CA ARG A 62 12.37 16.48 12.81
C ARG A 62 12.61 17.20 14.13
N LEU A 63 12.23 16.59 15.26
CA LEU A 63 12.45 17.19 16.58
C LEU A 63 13.95 17.33 16.86
N ARG A 64 14.73 16.29 16.56
CA ARG A 64 16.19 16.30 16.69
C ARG A 64 16.82 17.43 15.86
N ASP A 65 16.47 17.51 14.58
CA ASP A 65 17.00 18.51 13.66
C ASP A 65 16.58 19.94 14.07
N SER A 66 15.36 20.10 14.61
CA SER A 66 14.88 21.37 15.16
C SER A 66 15.68 21.83 16.38
N GLN A 67 16.15 20.90 17.21
CA GLN A 67 17.01 21.23 18.37
C GLN A 67 18.43 21.61 17.95
N LEU A 68 18.90 21.10 16.81
CA LEU A 68 20.23 21.39 16.27
C LEU A 68 20.26 22.64 15.38
N GLY A 69 19.10 23.24 15.10
CA GLY A 69 18.99 24.42 14.23
C GLY A 69 19.19 24.11 12.75
N ASP A 70 18.90 22.89 12.31
CA ASP A 70 19.05 22.48 10.91
C ASP A 70 17.98 23.16 10.02
N GLU A 71 18.42 23.76 8.90
CA GLU A 71 17.54 24.45 7.95
C GLU A 71 16.51 23.51 7.29
N ARG A 72 16.79 22.20 7.25
CA ARG A 72 15.89 21.17 6.69
C ARG A 72 14.53 21.13 7.38
N VAL A 73 14.44 21.59 8.63
CA VAL A 73 13.20 21.61 9.44
C VAL A 73 12.11 22.47 8.83
N SER A 74 12.48 23.46 8.01
CA SER A 74 11.56 24.35 7.31
C SER A 74 10.70 23.65 6.26
N ASN A 75 11.16 22.51 5.74
CA ASN A 75 10.44 21.73 4.73
C ASN A 75 9.95 20.39 5.30
N ILE A 76 8.64 20.28 5.50
CA ILE A 76 7.99 19.08 6.07
C ILE A 76 8.24 17.82 5.24
N SER A 77 8.37 17.95 3.91
CA SER A 77 8.59 16.82 3.00
C SER A 77 9.88 16.05 3.29
N ASN A 78 10.84 16.66 3.99
CA ASN A 78 12.06 15.99 4.42
C ASN A 78 11.84 14.91 5.49
N TYR A 79 10.64 14.87 6.08
CA TYR A 79 10.26 13.98 7.19
C TYR A 79 9.05 13.11 6.84
N ILE A 80 8.69 13.03 5.56
CA ILE A 80 7.60 12.20 5.06
C ILE A 80 8.21 10.98 4.39
N GLU A 81 7.92 9.81 4.94
CA GLU A 81 8.25 8.52 4.33
C GLU A 81 7.01 8.01 3.59
N LYS A 82 7.15 7.75 2.29
CA LYS A 82 6.03 7.30 1.45
C LYS A 82 5.69 5.84 1.74
N GLY A 83 4.39 5.57 1.88
CA GLY A 83 3.85 4.23 2.00
C GLY A 83 3.57 3.58 0.64
N LYS A 84 3.18 2.30 0.66
CA LYS A 84 2.99 1.50 -0.56
C LYS A 84 1.78 1.91 -1.39
N LEU A 85 0.73 2.42 -0.76
CA LEU A 85 -0.44 2.96 -1.46
C LEU A 85 -0.08 4.29 -2.15
N TRP A 86 0.74 5.13 -1.50
CA TRP A 86 1.29 6.32 -2.13
C TRP A 86 2.15 5.99 -3.34
N ASP A 87 3.09 5.04 -3.22
CA ASP A 87 3.92 4.58 -4.33
C ASP A 87 3.05 4.11 -5.52
N ALA A 88 1.94 3.42 -5.24
CA ALA A 88 1.00 2.96 -6.26
C ALA A 88 0.26 4.13 -6.94
N PHE A 89 -0.22 5.12 -6.17
CA PHE A 89 -0.94 6.28 -6.71
C PHE A 89 -0.06 7.25 -7.49
N GLU A 90 1.19 7.47 -7.07
CA GLU A 90 2.13 8.34 -7.79
C GLU A 90 2.82 7.66 -8.97
N SER A 91 2.61 6.36 -9.16
CA SER A 91 3.21 5.65 -10.28
C SER A 91 2.77 6.25 -11.62
N LYS A 92 3.76 6.55 -12.48
CA LYS A 92 3.53 7.06 -13.85
C LYS A 92 2.89 6.03 -14.78
N LYS A 93 2.92 4.75 -14.38
CA LYS A 93 2.32 3.63 -15.10
C LYS A 93 1.30 2.96 -14.19
N GLN A 94 0.26 2.39 -14.77
CA GLN A 94 -0.69 1.60 -13.99
C GLN A 94 0.03 0.38 -13.40
N VAL A 95 -0.11 0.18 -12.09
CA VAL A 95 0.48 -0.93 -11.34
C VAL A 95 -0.60 -1.85 -10.78
N VAL A 96 -0.20 -3.04 -10.36
CA VAL A 96 -1.01 -3.89 -9.49
C VAL A 96 -0.52 -3.68 -8.06
N LEU A 97 -1.43 -3.31 -7.16
CA LEU A 97 -1.15 -3.24 -5.72
C LEU A 97 -1.77 -4.47 -5.04
N LEU A 98 -0.93 -5.32 -4.47
CA LEU A 98 -1.33 -6.40 -3.58
C LEU A 98 -1.29 -5.92 -2.13
N ILE A 99 -2.46 -5.88 -1.48
CA ILE A 99 -2.58 -5.69 -0.03
C ILE A 99 -2.81 -7.08 0.57
N ASP A 100 -1.75 -7.67 1.13
CA ASP A 100 -1.77 -9.04 1.66
C ASP A 100 -2.07 -9.05 3.16
N GLU A 101 -2.69 -10.12 3.64
CA GLU A 101 -3.09 -10.30 5.06
C GLU A 101 -3.95 -9.15 5.61
N ILE A 102 -4.80 -8.54 4.77
CA ILE A 102 -5.68 -7.43 5.17
C ILE A 102 -6.60 -7.78 6.36
N ASP A 103 -6.90 -9.07 6.56
CA ASP A 103 -7.68 -9.58 7.69
C ASP A 103 -6.97 -9.44 9.05
N LYS A 104 -5.66 -9.16 9.05
CA LYS A 104 -4.89 -8.97 10.29
C LYS A 104 -5.06 -7.60 10.92
N ALA A 105 -5.41 -6.58 10.14
CA ALA A 105 -5.55 -5.22 10.64
C ALA A 105 -6.83 -5.03 11.47
N ASP A 106 -6.99 -3.82 12.01
CA ASP A 106 -8.21 -3.38 12.66
C ASP A 106 -9.43 -3.54 11.72
N ILE A 107 -10.62 -3.77 12.30
CA ILE A 107 -11.85 -3.99 11.54
C ILE A 107 -12.23 -2.80 10.65
N GLU A 108 -11.82 -1.58 11.03
CA GLU A 108 -12.05 -0.37 10.24
C GLU A 108 -11.03 -0.19 9.11
N PHE A 109 -9.92 -0.93 9.10
CA PHE A 109 -8.86 -0.78 8.11
C PHE A 109 -9.34 -0.83 6.65
N PRO A 110 -10.23 -1.76 6.23
CA PRO A 110 -10.74 -1.75 4.87
C PRO A 110 -11.58 -0.51 4.53
N ASN A 111 -12.29 0.07 5.50
CA ASN A 111 -13.06 1.30 5.32
C ASN A 111 -12.13 2.51 5.22
N ASP A 112 -11.05 2.53 6.01
CA ASP A 112 -10.06 3.61 6.00
C ASP A 112 -9.22 3.66 4.70
N LEU A 113 -9.29 2.61 3.87
CA LEU A 113 -8.69 2.58 2.52
C LEU A 113 -9.59 3.20 1.42
N LEU A 114 -10.87 3.45 1.71
CA LEU A 114 -11.91 3.90 0.75
C LEU A 114 -12.17 5.41 0.83
#